data_AF-A0A238BR64-F1
#
_entry.id   AF-A0A238BR64-F1
#
_cell.length_a   1.000
_cell.length_b   1.000
_cell.length_c   1.000
_cell.angle_alpha   90.00
_cell.angle_beta   90.00
_cell.angle_gamma   90.00
#
_symmetry.space_group_name_H-M   'P 1'
#
loop_
_entity.id
_entity.type
_entity.pdbx_description
1 polymer ?
#
loop_
_entity_poly.entity_id
_entity_poly.type
_entity_poly.pdbx_seq_one_letter_code
_entity_poly.pdbx_strand_id
1 'polypeptide(L)'
;MKFVQYFDCQCERCIDPSDDILTSIRCINEQCDETLIITEDSKPVNIQCPKCKQITSEDRVKMCQELMLKLPVRFGIESNAEDIQQKHDEAVKYLHSKNVYVTRLKAALLYVTGSLSDNLLFVQKICFGLNHPYYLQTLALWTFLDKDIPKTDEELIALMNFNSNKPLKYFENR
;
A
#
# COMPACT_ATOMS: atom_id res chain seq x y z
N MET A 1 5.21 -13.47 2.18
CA MET A 1 6.54 -14.03 1.79
C MET A 1 7.54 -13.82 2.94
N LYS A 2 7.61 -14.77 3.88
CA LYS A 2 8.63 -14.83 4.96
C LYS A 2 9.91 -15.44 4.40
N PHE A 3 10.79 -14.64 3.82
CA PHE A 3 12.14 -15.10 3.45
C PHE A 3 13.12 -13.96 3.68
N VAL A 4 13.80 -13.99 4.84
CA VAL A 4 15.23 -13.62 5.09
C VAL A 4 15.60 -13.95 6.56
N GLN A 5 14.65 -14.09 7.50
CA GLN A 5 14.95 -14.33 8.92
C GLN A 5 14.28 -15.60 9.48
N TYR A 6 15.02 -16.39 10.26
CA TYR A 6 14.55 -17.62 10.94
C TYR A 6 13.63 -17.36 12.14
N PHE A 7 13.12 -16.14 12.28
CA PHE A 7 12.25 -15.74 13.38
C PHE A 7 11.12 -14.86 12.86
N ASP A 8 9.98 -14.91 13.56
CA ASP A 8 8.86 -14.02 13.30
C ASP A 8 9.08 -12.70 14.04
N CYS A 9 9.09 -11.59 13.31
CA CYS A 9 9.23 -10.27 13.92
C CYS A 9 8.04 -9.99 14.85
N GLN A 10 8.31 -9.61 16.09
CA GLN A 10 7.33 -9.27 17.12
C GLN A 10 7.45 -7.79 17.54
N CYS A 11 7.91 -6.91 16.65
CA CYS A 11 7.96 -5.48 16.96
C CYS A 11 6.55 -4.89 17.07
N GLU A 12 6.42 -3.73 17.72
CA GLU A 12 5.13 -3.06 17.97
C GLU A 12 4.24 -2.96 16.73
N ARG A 13 4.82 -2.73 15.55
CA ARG A 13 4.10 -2.66 14.28
C ARG A 13 3.67 -4.03 13.75
N CYS A 14 4.50 -5.06 13.87
CA CYS A 14 4.16 -6.42 13.40
C CYS A 14 3.03 -7.07 14.22
N ILE A 15 2.76 -6.55 15.42
CA ILE A 15 1.67 -7.02 16.28
C ILE A 15 0.51 -6.02 16.37
N ASP A 16 0.57 -4.89 15.66
CA ASP A 16 -0.46 -3.86 15.71
C ASP A 16 -1.67 -4.31 14.88
N PRO A 17 -2.85 -4.53 15.49
CA PRO A 17 -4.05 -4.93 14.76
C PRO A 17 -4.55 -3.87 13.78
N SER A 18 -4.05 -2.62 13.88
CA SER A 18 -4.35 -1.57 12.92
C SER A 18 -3.82 -1.89 11.52
N ASP A 19 -2.77 -2.72 11.41
CA ASP A 19 -2.18 -3.15 10.14
C ASP A 19 -2.98 -4.31 9.50
N ASP A 20 -3.94 -4.93 10.19
CA ASP A 20 -4.78 -5.99 9.61
C ASP A 20 -5.63 -5.49 8.43
N ILE A 21 -5.91 -4.19 8.39
CA ILE A 21 -6.64 -3.55 7.28
C ILE A 21 -5.86 -3.61 5.97
N LEU A 22 -4.54 -3.82 6.02
CA LEU A 22 -3.66 -3.86 4.86
C LEU A 22 -3.86 -5.09 3.99
N THR A 23 -4.48 -6.13 4.53
CA THR A 23 -4.83 -7.35 3.80
C THR A 23 -6.35 -7.46 3.58
N SER A 24 -7.10 -6.38 3.82
CA SER A 24 -8.56 -6.38 3.69
C SER A 24 -9.07 -6.57 2.24
N ILE A 25 -10.25 -7.18 2.12
CA ILE A 25 -10.97 -7.39 0.86
C ILE A 25 -12.29 -6.60 0.85
N ARG A 26 -12.86 -6.41 -0.34
CA ARG A 26 -14.16 -5.78 -0.52
C ARG A 26 -15.29 -6.72 -0.11
N CYS A 27 -16.34 -6.14 0.45
CA CYS A 27 -17.63 -6.81 0.55
C CYS A 27 -18.08 -7.32 -0.83
N ILE A 28 -18.77 -8.47 -0.86
CA ILE A 28 -19.39 -8.99 -2.09
C ILE A 28 -20.54 -8.10 -2.59
N ASN A 29 -21.16 -7.31 -1.69
CA ASN A 29 -22.09 -6.27 -2.10
C ASN A 29 -21.31 -5.06 -2.64
N GLU A 30 -21.41 -4.82 -3.95
CA GLU A 30 -20.69 -3.74 -4.64
C GLU A 30 -21.08 -2.33 -4.14
N GLN A 31 -22.28 -2.17 -3.59
CA GLN A 31 -22.76 -0.91 -2.99
C GLN A 31 -22.25 -0.72 -1.55
N CYS A 32 -21.58 -1.73 -0.98
CA CYS A 32 -21.06 -1.71 0.37
C CYS A 32 -19.53 -1.53 0.36
N ASP A 33 -19.07 -0.35 0.77
CA ASP A 33 -17.64 -0.02 0.91
C ASP A 33 -17.00 -0.55 2.23
N GLU A 34 -17.64 -1.54 2.87
CA GLU A 34 -17.11 -2.10 4.11
C GLU A 34 -15.94 -3.06 3.83
N THR A 35 -14.89 -2.95 4.63
CA THR A 35 -13.73 -3.83 4.57
C THR A 35 -13.97 -5.13 5.32
N LEU A 36 -13.58 -6.24 4.72
CA LEU A 36 -13.51 -7.54 5.40
C LEU A 36 -12.05 -7.86 5.68
N ILE A 37 -11.71 -7.98 6.96
CA ILE A 37 -10.34 -8.26 7.40
C ILE A 37 -10.04 -9.74 7.18
N ILE A 38 -8.98 -10.02 6.43
CA ILE A 38 -8.39 -11.34 6.21
C ILE A 38 -6.88 -11.19 6.26
N THR A 39 -6.12 -12.28 6.40
CA THR A 39 -4.65 -12.28 6.21
C THR A 39 -4.26 -13.31 5.16
N GLU A 40 -3.10 -13.18 4.49
CA GLU A 40 -2.71 -14.10 3.41
C GLU A 40 -2.58 -15.55 3.88
N ASP A 41 -2.18 -15.74 5.14
CA ASP A 41 -1.87 -17.06 5.72
C ASP A 41 -3.00 -17.62 6.60
N SER A 42 -4.08 -16.85 6.82
CA SER A 42 -5.23 -17.32 7.62
C SER A 42 -6.00 -18.44 6.92
N LYS A 43 -6.62 -19.33 7.71
CA LYS A 43 -7.53 -20.33 7.17
C LYS A 43 -8.75 -19.63 6.53
N PRO A 44 -9.07 -19.91 5.26
CA PRO A 44 -10.28 -19.38 4.62
C PRO A 44 -11.52 -19.78 5.43
N VAL A 45 -12.41 -18.81 5.67
CA VAL A 45 -13.71 -19.02 6.33
C VAL A 45 -14.76 -18.10 5.73
N ASN A 46 -16.04 -18.42 5.93
CA ASN A 46 -17.12 -17.52 5.59
C ASN A 46 -17.06 -16.26 6.49
N ILE A 47 -17.16 -15.08 5.89
CA ILE A 47 -17.11 -13.81 6.61
C ILE A 47 -18.41 -13.05 6.40
N GLN A 48 -19.09 -12.71 7.48
CA GLN A 48 -20.26 -11.86 7.43
C GLN A 48 -19.84 -10.38 7.48
N CYS A 49 -20.30 -9.60 6.50
CA CYS A 49 -20.06 -8.16 6.50
C CYS A 49 -20.74 -7.49 7.71
N PRO A 50 -20.02 -6.69 8.51
CA PRO A 50 -20.61 -6.06 9.69
C PRO A 50 -21.70 -5.03 9.34
N LYS A 51 -21.57 -4.39 8.17
CA LYS A 51 -22.47 -3.33 7.68
C LYS A 51 -23.72 -3.86 6.98
N CYS A 52 -23.56 -4.61 5.88
CA CYS A 52 -24.70 -5.07 5.07
C CYS A 52 -25.16 -6.51 5.38
N LYS A 53 -24.50 -7.21 6.31
CA LYS A 53 -24.80 -8.58 6.74
C LYS A 53 -24.68 -9.67 5.67
N GLN A 54 -24.27 -9.30 4.45
CA GLN A 54 -23.98 -10.22 3.37
C GLN A 54 -22.80 -11.13 3.73
N ILE A 55 -22.90 -12.41 3.37
CA ILE A 55 -21.86 -13.40 3.62
C ILE A 55 -20.94 -13.51 2.40
N THR A 56 -19.66 -13.27 2.62
CA THR A 56 -18.58 -13.59 1.68
C THR A 56 -18.16 -15.04 1.92
N SER A 57 -18.22 -15.86 0.88
CA SER A 57 -17.91 -17.29 0.97
C SER A 57 -16.43 -17.56 1.20
N GLU A 58 -16.14 -18.70 1.82
CA GLU A 58 -14.79 -19.25 1.98
C GLU A 58 -14.02 -19.29 0.64
N ASP A 59 -14.67 -19.74 -0.44
CA ASP A 59 -14.05 -19.80 -1.77
C ASP A 59 -13.62 -18.41 -2.27
N ARG A 60 -14.42 -17.38 -1.99
CA ARG A 60 -14.08 -16.00 -2.36
C ARG A 60 -12.91 -15.48 -1.52
N VAL A 61 -12.87 -15.81 -0.23
CA VAL A 61 -11.73 -15.47 0.64
C VAL A 61 -10.46 -16.13 0.12
N LYS A 62 -10.50 -17.43 -0.17
CA LYS A 62 -9.37 -18.20 -0.72
C LYS A 62 -8.87 -17.60 -2.04
N MET A 63 -9.78 -17.28 -2.95
CA MET A 63 -9.42 -16.64 -4.22
C MET A 63 -8.72 -15.29 -3.99
N CYS A 64 -9.20 -14.47 -3.05
CA CYS A 64 -8.55 -13.19 -2.75
C CYS A 64 -7.14 -13.38 -2.17
N GLN A 65 -6.93 -14.37 -1.31
CA GLN A 65 -5.60 -14.70 -0.77
C GLN A 65 -4.66 -15.16 -1.88
N GLU A 66 -5.13 -16.04 -2.78
CA GLU A 66 -4.35 -16.49 -3.94
C GLU A 66 -4.00 -15.32 -4.88
N LEU A 67 -4.92 -14.39 -5.09
CA LEU A 67 -4.68 -13.18 -5.89
C LEU A 67 -3.55 -12.33 -5.28
N MET A 68 -3.59 -12.07 -3.97
CA MET A 68 -2.53 -11.34 -3.28
C MET A 68 -1.16 -12.01 -3.46
N LEU A 69 -1.09 -13.34 -3.34
CA LEU A 69 0.15 -14.10 -3.50
C LEU A 69 0.67 -14.13 -4.95
N LYS A 70 -0.21 -14.04 -5.95
CA LYS A 70 0.15 -14.00 -7.38
C LYS A 70 0.66 -12.63 -7.83
N LEU A 71 0.32 -11.56 -7.12
CA LEU A 71 0.71 -10.21 -7.51
C LEU A 71 2.22 -9.97 -7.34
N PRO A 72 2.88 -9.25 -8.27
CA PRO A 72 4.32 -9.03 -8.19
C PRO A 72 4.76 -8.32 -6.91
N VAL A 73 5.88 -8.75 -6.34
CA VAL A 73 6.46 -8.13 -5.14
C VAL A 73 7.35 -6.92 -5.50
N ARG A 74 7.84 -6.85 -6.73
CA ARG A 74 8.73 -5.80 -7.23
C ARG A 74 8.35 -5.41 -8.64
N PHE A 75 8.53 -4.14 -8.95
CA PHE A 75 8.33 -3.56 -10.28
C PHE A 75 9.62 -2.83 -10.66
N GLY A 76 10.14 -3.09 -11.85
CA GLY A 76 11.31 -2.42 -12.45
C GLY A 76 10.92 -1.31 -13.42
N ILE A 77 11.90 -0.54 -13.89
CA ILE A 77 11.72 0.56 -14.87
C ILE A 77 11.18 0.02 -16.21
N GLU A 78 11.57 -1.21 -16.54
CA GLU A 78 11.16 -1.96 -17.71
C GLU A 78 9.76 -2.59 -17.60
N SER A 79 9.07 -2.40 -16.47
CA SER A 79 7.72 -2.96 -16.29
C SER A 79 6.73 -2.26 -17.20
N ASN A 80 5.88 -3.03 -17.89
CA ASN A 80 4.88 -2.47 -18.79
C ASN A 80 3.71 -1.86 -17.98
N ALA A 81 3.47 -0.55 -18.17
CA ALA A 81 2.37 0.17 -17.52
C ALA A 81 0.99 -0.48 -17.78
N GLU A 82 0.74 -0.97 -18.99
CA GLU A 82 -0.54 -1.59 -19.36
C GLU A 82 -0.78 -2.90 -18.58
N ASP A 83 0.27 -3.71 -18.41
CA ASP A 83 0.21 -4.94 -17.63
C ASP A 83 -0.03 -4.66 -16.13
N ILE A 84 0.62 -3.63 -15.58
CA ILE A 84 0.38 -3.19 -14.19
C ILE A 84 -1.06 -2.68 -14.04
N GLN A 85 -1.57 -1.94 -15.04
CA GLN A 85 -2.94 -1.41 -15.03
C GLN A 85 -3.97 -2.55 -15.08
N GLN A 86 -3.76 -3.55 -15.93
CA GLN A 86 -4.62 -4.74 -15.99
C GLN A 86 -4.67 -5.48 -14.63
N LYS A 87 -3.50 -5.68 -14.01
CA LYS A 87 -3.41 -6.28 -12.66
C LYS A 87 -4.11 -5.42 -11.61
N HIS A 88 -3.98 -4.10 -11.69
CA HIS A 88 -4.67 -3.17 -10.80
C HIS A 88 -6.19 -3.28 -10.96
N ASP A 89 -6.69 -3.25 -12.19
CA ASP A 89 -8.13 -3.27 -12.49
C ASP A 89 -8.76 -4.61 -12.12
N GLU A 90 -8.01 -5.71 -12.18
CA GLU A 90 -8.42 -6.99 -11.62
C GLU A 90 -8.44 -6.95 -10.08
N ALA A 91 -7.37 -6.44 -9.45
CA ALA A 91 -7.23 -6.41 -8.00
C ALA A 91 -8.36 -5.61 -7.33
N VAL A 92 -8.72 -4.43 -7.84
CA VAL A 92 -9.73 -3.55 -7.23
C VAL A 92 -11.16 -4.11 -7.28
N LYS A 93 -11.43 -5.16 -8.07
CA LYS A 93 -12.71 -5.88 -8.05
C LYS A 93 -12.93 -6.66 -6.75
N TYR A 94 -11.83 -7.10 -6.12
CA TYR A 94 -11.86 -8.03 -5.00
C TYR A 94 -11.20 -7.45 -3.75
N LEU A 95 -10.07 -6.77 -3.92
CA LEU A 95 -9.28 -6.19 -2.84
C LEU A 95 -9.75 -4.77 -2.54
N HIS A 96 -9.77 -4.41 -1.26
CA HIS A 96 -10.19 -3.07 -0.86
C HIS A 96 -9.12 -2.04 -1.25
N SER A 97 -9.50 -0.77 -1.42
CA SER A 97 -8.57 0.33 -1.74
C SER A 97 -7.45 0.51 -0.71
N LYS A 98 -7.73 0.12 0.54
CA LYS A 98 -6.79 0.13 1.67
C LYS A 98 -5.81 -1.04 1.67
N ASN A 99 -6.01 -2.04 0.81
CA ASN A 99 -5.14 -3.20 0.71
C ASN A 99 -3.75 -2.80 0.19
N VAL A 100 -2.70 -3.34 0.80
CA VAL A 100 -1.30 -3.04 0.48
C VAL A 100 -0.93 -3.44 -0.94
N TYR A 101 -1.53 -4.50 -1.50
CA TYR A 101 -1.26 -4.96 -2.85
C TYR A 101 -1.83 -3.99 -3.91
N VAL A 102 -3.05 -3.48 -3.69
CA VAL A 102 -3.66 -2.43 -4.54
C VAL A 102 -2.81 -1.16 -4.46
N THR A 103 -2.43 -0.79 -3.25
CA THR A 103 -1.56 0.35 -2.94
C THR A 103 -0.21 0.26 -3.68
N ARG A 104 0.40 -0.93 -3.69
CA ARG A 104 1.67 -1.18 -4.39
C ARG A 104 1.54 -1.14 -5.91
N LEU A 105 0.44 -1.64 -6.48
CA LEU A 105 0.17 -1.53 -7.91
C LEU A 105 -0.01 -0.06 -8.34
N LYS A 106 -0.70 0.75 -7.55
CA LYS A 106 -0.80 2.20 -7.77
C LYS A 106 0.55 2.90 -7.71
N ALA A 107 1.39 2.54 -6.73
CA ALA A 107 2.74 3.07 -6.63
C ALA A 107 3.61 2.69 -7.85
N ALA A 108 3.46 1.45 -8.33
CA ALA A 108 4.17 0.97 -9.52
C ALA A 108 3.71 1.68 -10.80
N LEU A 109 2.40 1.89 -10.97
CA LEU A 109 1.87 2.70 -12.07
C LEU A 109 2.47 4.10 -12.05
N LEU A 110 2.44 4.78 -10.90
CA LEU A 110 3.06 6.10 -10.75
C LEU A 110 4.55 6.08 -11.14
N TYR A 111 5.29 5.07 -10.68
CA TYR A 111 6.72 4.96 -10.96
C TYR A 111 7.00 4.80 -12.47
N VAL A 112 6.17 4.03 -13.18
CA VAL A 112 6.36 3.75 -14.61
C VAL A 112 5.78 4.84 -15.51
N THR A 113 4.65 5.45 -15.15
CA THR A 113 3.97 6.45 -16.00
C THR A 113 4.35 7.89 -15.68
N GLY A 114 4.90 8.15 -14.49
CA GLY A 114 5.19 9.51 -14.01
C GLY A 114 3.94 10.38 -13.77
N SER A 115 2.73 9.81 -13.90
CA SER A 115 1.47 10.54 -13.78
C SER A 115 0.80 10.27 -12.42
N LEU A 116 0.52 11.34 -11.69
CA LEU A 116 -0.09 11.28 -10.37
C LEU A 116 -1.61 11.07 -10.50
N SER A 117 -2.13 9.98 -9.93
CA SER A 117 -3.55 9.88 -9.55
C SER A 117 -3.70 10.02 -8.03
N ASP A 118 -4.86 10.49 -7.58
CA ASP A 118 -5.17 11.11 -6.28
C ASP A 118 -4.79 10.37 -4.96
N ASN A 119 -4.12 9.21 -5.02
CA ASN A 119 -3.95 8.32 -3.86
C ASN A 119 -2.52 8.23 -3.30
N LEU A 120 -1.55 9.00 -3.80
CA LEU A 120 -0.14 8.91 -3.37
C LEU A 120 0.05 9.13 -1.86
N LEU A 121 -0.67 10.09 -1.28
CA LEU A 121 -0.59 10.42 0.15
C LEU A 121 -1.02 9.25 1.05
N PHE A 122 -2.00 8.46 0.61
CA PHE A 122 -2.50 7.29 1.33
C PHE A 122 -1.52 6.11 1.27
N VAL A 123 -0.99 5.84 0.07
CA VAL A 123 0.00 4.78 -0.18
C VAL A 123 1.23 4.92 0.71
N GLN A 124 1.72 6.14 0.88
CA GLN A 124 2.99 6.38 1.55
C GLN A 124 2.86 6.48 3.06
N LYS A 125 1.73 7.03 3.55
CA LYS A 125 1.42 7.06 4.97
C LYS A 125 1.36 5.66 5.56
N ILE A 126 0.80 4.71 4.81
CA ILE A 126 0.65 3.30 5.22
C ILE A 126 1.95 2.51 5.10
N CYS A 127 2.66 2.61 3.98
CA CYS A 127 3.85 1.78 3.75
C CYS A 127 5.02 2.19 4.66
N PHE A 128 5.25 3.49 4.84
CA PHE A 128 6.46 3.98 5.51
C PHE A 128 6.19 4.51 6.93
N GLY A 129 4.97 4.96 7.24
CA GLY A 129 4.68 5.75 8.43
C GLY A 129 5.05 7.23 8.24
N LEU A 130 4.29 8.13 8.87
CA LEU A 130 4.42 9.59 8.70
C LEU A 130 5.82 10.15 9.03
N ASN A 131 6.60 9.42 9.83
CA ASN A 131 7.90 9.85 10.36
C ASN A 131 9.09 9.26 9.58
N HIS A 132 8.81 8.54 8.50
CA HIS A 132 9.82 7.88 7.70
C HIS A 132 10.39 8.85 6.66
N PRO A 133 11.72 8.94 6.52
CA PRO A 133 12.37 9.89 5.60
C PRO A 133 11.80 9.86 4.16
N TYR A 134 11.54 8.67 3.62
CA TYR A 134 10.92 8.53 2.28
C TYR A 134 9.49 9.09 2.14
N TYR A 135 8.68 9.12 3.21
CA TYR A 135 7.35 9.76 3.17
C TYR A 135 7.50 11.28 3.03
N LEU A 136 8.35 11.87 3.87
CA LEU A 136 8.60 13.31 3.88
C LEU A 136 9.30 13.78 2.59
N GLN A 137 10.21 12.96 2.06
CA GLN A 137 10.85 13.18 0.76
C GLN A 137 9.81 13.28 -0.36
N THR A 138 8.87 12.32 -0.40
CA THR A 138 7.87 12.34 -1.46
C THR A 138 6.85 13.46 -1.26
N LEU A 139 6.46 13.77 -0.02
CA LEU A 139 5.60 14.91 0.27
C LEU A 139 6.26 16.24 -0.14
N ALA A 140 7.56 16.39 0.11
CA ALA A 140 8.33 17.57 -0.29
C ALA A 140 8.43 17.68 -1.82
N LEU A 141 8.74 16.57 -2.51
CA LEU A 141 8.77 16.51 -3.97
C LEU A 141 7.39 16.77 -4.59
N TRP A 142 6.34 16.21 -4.00
CA TRP A 142 4.95 16.44 -4.42
C TRP A 142 4.55 17.91 -4.24
N THR A 143 4.83 18.51 -3.08
CA THR A 143 4.53 19.93 -2.82
C THR A 143 5.27 20.85 -3.80
N PHE A 144 6.49 20.46 -4.19
CA PHE A 144 7.29 21.19 -5.16
C PHE A 144 6.65 21.14 -6.57
N LEU A 145 6.31 19.94 -7.04
CA LEU A 145 5.70 19.72 -8.36
C LEU A 145 4.30 20.35 -8.45
N ASP A 146 3.51 20.29 -7.38
CA ASP A 146 2.15 20.85 -7.33
C ASP A 146 2.13 22.39 -7.31
N LYS A 147 3.15 23.01 -6.69
CA LYS A 147 3.23 24.47 -6.54
C LYS A 147 4.10 25.16 -7.59
N ASP A 148 4.60 24.41 -8.57
CA ASP A 148 5.49 24.90 -9.64
C ASP A 148 6.64 25.78 -9.09
N ILE A 149 7.20 25.36 -7.94
CA ILE A 149 8.28 26.11 -7.30
C ILE A 149 9.52 25.93 -8.19
N PRO A 150 10.35 26.96 -8.42
CA PRO A 150 11.59 26.78 -9.17
C PRO A 150 12.67 26.19 -8.25
N LYS A 151 13.17 24.99 -8.59
CA LYS A 151 14.38 24.38 -8.02
C LYS A 151 15.23 23.76 -9.12
N THR A 152 16.54 23.73 -8.92
CA THR A 152 17.46 23.04 -9.84
C THR A 152 17.46 21.54 -9.60
N ASP A 153 17.90 20.78 -10.60
CA ASP A 153 18.00 19.31 -10.51
C ASP A 153 18.88 18.87 -9.34
N GLU A 154 19.93 19.62 -9.01
CA GLU A 154 20.80 19.35 -7.86
C GLU A 154 20.06 19.51 -6.52
N GLU A 155 19.19 20.51 -6.40
CA GLU A 155 18.37 20.70 -5.21
C GLU A 155 17.32 19.59 -5.05
N LEU A 156 16.75 19.11 -6.16
CA LEU A 156 15.82 17.97 -6.16
C LEU A 156 16.52 16.67 -5.78
N ILE A 157 17.71 16.42 -6.33
CA ILE A 157 18.54 15.25 -6.00
C ILE A 157 19.00 15.30 -4.54
N ALA A 158 19.31 16.49 -3.99
CA ALA A 158 19.66 16.66 -2.59
C ALA A 158 18.47 16.34 -1.65
N LEU A 159 17.26 16.72 -2.02
CA LEU A 159 16.03 16.34 -1.29
C LEU A 159 15.80 14.83 -1.31
N MET A 160 16.34 14.12 -2.31
CA MET A 160 16.18 12.69 -2.48
C MET A 160 17.25 11.83 -1.79
N ASN A 161 18.36 12.43 -1.38
CA ASN A 161 19.52 11.72 -0.83
C ASN A 161 19.62 11.88 0.69
N PHE A 162 18.83 11.09 1.42
CA PHE A 162 19.02 10.95 2.86
C PHE A 162 20.13 9.94 3.18
N ASN A 163 21.15 10.39 3.91
CA ASN A 163 22.21 9.54 4.44
C ASN A 163 21.76 8.69 5.64
N SER A 164 20.47 8.69 6.01
CA SER A 164 19.95 7.97 7.18
C SER A 164 18.47 7.59 7.03
N ASN A 165 18.17 6.32 7.30
CA ASN A 165 16.80 5.79 7.39
C ASN A 165 16.24 5.85 8.83
N LYS A 166 16.91 6.57 9.74
CA LYS A 166 16.41 6.73 11.11
C LYS A 166 15.13 7.57 11.09
N PRO A 167 14.08 7.18 11.83
CA PRO A 167 12.90 8.02 12.01
C PRO A 167 13.33 9.39 12.54
N LEU A 168 12.80 10.46 11.94
CA LEU A 168 13.03 11.80 12.48
C LEU A 168 12.36 11.87 13.85
N LYS A 169 13.15 12.05 14.90
CA LYS A 169 12.63 12.44 16.20
C LYS A 169 12.14 13.87 16.04
N TYR A 170 10.83 14.08 16.02
CA TYR A 170 10.29 15.42 16.20
C TYR A 170 10.84 15.94 17.53
N PHE A 171 11.44 17.13 17.51
CA PHE A 171 11.83 17.80 18.73
C PHE A 171 10.55 18.06 19.53
N GLU A 172 10.32 17.27 20.59
CA GLU A 172 9.46 17.68 21.71
C GLU A 172 10.16 18.83 22.43
N ASN A 173 10.14 20.02 21.84
CA ASN A 173 10.45 21.24 22.56
C ASN A 173 9.12 21.88 22.97
N ARG A 174 8.81 21.68 24.25
CA ARG A 174 7.95 22.58 25.05
C ARG A 174 8.54 23.98 25.09
#